data_AF-A0A8H7RKY7-F1
#
_entry.id   AF-A0A8H7RKY7-F1
#
_cell.length_a   1.000
_cell.length_b   1.000
_cell.length_c   1.000
_cell.angle_alpha   90.00
_cell.angle_beta   90.00
_cell.angle_gamma   90.00
#
_symmetry.space_group_name_H-M   'P 1'
#
loop_
_entity.id
_entity.type
_entity.pdbx_description
1 polymer ?
#
loop_
_entity_poly.entity_id
_entity_poly.type
_entity_poly.pdbx_seq_one_letter_code
_entity_poly.pdbx_strand_id
1 'polypeptide(L)'
;MSNFLPVNDPMYIHDLVTATSSSSDQSTEMVETQAMEETMLENEENSPEATNKAYSPKIKEFQVWCDDVYRHSSIEQRFTVTGDKLYLFLKTMVINRVSRRSDQEDRVIQLATIYKHVAAITHYYQAQVSQKTNDHPHPRSACIAILKTCRMREENAGTVGELDTLIDDYTTTDEIASLSY
;
A
#
# COMPACT_ATOMS: atom_id res chain seq x y z
N MET A 1 26.58 52.06 70.20
CA MET A 1 27.87 51.79 69.50
C MET A 1 27.74 50.44 68.81
N SER A 2 28.18 50.35 67.54
CA SER A 2 28.10 49.18 66.62
C SER A 2 26.71 48.97 65.99
N ASN A 3 26.34 49.61 64.87
CA ASN A 3 26.67 49.33 63.45
C ASN A 3 26.51 47.86 63.04
N PHE A 4 25.49 47.57 62.20
CA PHE A 4 25.66 47.04 60.84
C PHE A 4 24.31 47.06 60.10
N LEU A 5 24.13 48.03 59.22
CA LEU A 5 23.17 48.00 58.12
C LEU A 5 23.91 47.42 56.90
N PRO A 6 23.32 46.50 56.11
CA PRO A 6 23.79 46.27 54.76
C PRO A 6 23.16 47.28 53.79
N VAL A 7 24.01 47.89 52.95
CA VAL A 7 23.68 48.89 51.92
C VAL A 7 24.01 48.30 50.54
N ASN A 8 23.09 48.49 49.57
CA ASN A 8 23.20 48.52 48.10
C ASN A 8 23.64 47.25 47.34
N ASP A 9 23.17 46.89 46.13
CA ASP A 9 22.09 47.22 45.15
C ASP A 9 22.53 46.45 43.84
N PRO A 10 21.90 46.52 42.63
CA PRO A 10 20.51 46.42 42.18
C PRO A 10 20.32 45.38 41.02
N MET A 11 19.11 45.33 40.43
CA MET A 11 18.77 44.94 39.03
C MET A 11 18.73 43.44 38.62
N TYR A 12 17.52 42.88 38.46
CA TYR A 12 16.81 42.78 37.16
C TYR A 12 15.53 41.93 37.32
N ILE A 13 14.42 42.46 36.79
CA ILE A 13 13.18 41.73 36.54
C ILE A 13 13.41 40.75 35.39
N HIS A 14 12.97 39.50 35.53
CA HIS A 14 12.45 38.73 34.40
C HIS A 14 11.32 37.80 34.86
N ASP A 15 10.12 38.32 34.71
CA ASP A 15 8.94 37.69 34.12
C ASP A 15 8.96 36.18 33.78
N LEU A 16 7.85 35.57 34.20
CA LEU A 16 6.94 34.72 33.40
C LEU A 16 7.33 33.28 33.01
N VAL A 17 6.35 32.40 33.30
CA VAL A 17 5.80 31.37 32.39
C VAL A 17 6.44 29.98 32.43
N THR A 18 5.68 29.09 33.07
CA THR A 18 5.21 27.79 32.55
C THR A 18 6.22 26.67 32.37
N ALA A 19 6.06 25.65 33.21
CA ALA A 19 6.40 24.28 32.85
C ALA A 19 5.27 23.33 33.28
N THR A 20 4.08 23.51 32.71
CA THR A 20 3.12 22.43 32.50
C THR A 20 3.30 21.92 31.07
N SER A 21 4.28 21.05 30.87
CA SER A 21 4.54 20.42 29.55
C SER A 21 4.76 18.93 29.74
N SER A 22 3.67 18.19 30.02
CA SER A 22 3.67 16.71 29.96
C SER A 22 2.26 16.09 29.81
N SER A 23 1.23 16.88 29.47
CA SER A 23 -0.17 16.40 29.42
C SER A 23 -0.83 16.52 28.03
N SER A 24 -0.21 17.23 27.09
CA SER A 24 -0.76 17.45 25.75
C SER A 24 -0.61 16.24 24.83
N ASP A 25 0.50 15.50 24.93
CA ASP A 25 0.85 14.50 23.92
C ASP A 25 -0.02 13.23 23.99
N GLN A 26 -0.35 12.73 25.19
CA GLN A 26 -1.28 11.59 25.34
C GLN A 26 -2.71 11.94 24.90
N SER A 27 -3.09 13.21 25.03
CA SER A 27 -4.43 13.68 24.65
C SER A 27 -4.59 13.74 23.14
N THR A 28 -3.54 14.16 22.41
CA THR A 28 -3.56 14.23 20.95
C THR A 28 -3.50 12.85 20.31
N GLU A 29 -2.62 11.96 20.77
CA GLU A 29 -2.49 10.59 20.22
C GLU A 29 -3.78 9.77 20.39
N MET A 30 -4.48 9.95 21.53
CA MET A 30 -5.78 9.31 21.77
C MET A 30 -6.88 9.85 20.85
N VAL A 31 -6.91 11.16 20.60
CA VAL A 31 -7.88 11.78 19.68
C VAL A 31 -7.62 11.37 18.23
N GLU A 32 -6.36 11.28 17.81
CA GLU A 32 -5.98 10.81 16.47
C GLU A 32 -6.38 9.34 16.26
N THR A 33 -6.10 8.50 17.25
CA THR A 33 -6.48 7.07 17.21
C THR A 33 -8.00 6.91 17.15
N GLN A 34 -8.74 7.68 17.96
CA GLN A 34 -10.19 7.65 17.99
C GLN A 34 -10.80 8.12 16.66
N ALA A 35 -10.31 9.22 16.08
CA ALA A 35 -10.80 9.71 14.79
C ALA A 35 -10.56 8.70 13.64
N MET A 36 -9.43 7.99 13.68
CA MET A 36 -9.16 6.90 12.74
C MET A 36 -10.10 5.71 12.94
N GLU A 37 -10.35 5.30 14.18
CA GLU A 37 -11.25 4.19 14.50
C GLU A 37 -12.70 4.50 14.09
N GLU A 38 -13.19 5.71 14.40
CA GLU A 38 -14.52 6.19 13.99
C GLU A 38 -14.68 6.15 12.47
N THR A 39 -13.70 6.68 11.73
CA THR A 39 -13.71 6.66 10.25
C THR A 39 -13.68 5.23 9.69
N MET A 40 -12.95 4.32 10.34
CA MET A 40 -12.90 2.91 9.93
C MET A 40 -14.24 2.21 10.14
N LEU A 41 -14.90 2.44 11.27
CA LEU A 41 -16.21 1.88 11.59
C LEU A 41 -17.30 2.40 10.64
N GLU A 42 -17.31 3.71 10.37
CA GLU A 42 -18.24 4.30 9.38
C GLU A 42 -18.03 3.70 7.98
N ASN A 43 -16.79 3.43 7.60
CA ASN A 43 -16.47 2.83 6.32
C ASN A 43 -16.82 1.33 6.24
N GLU A 44 -16.80 0.61 7.36
CA GLU A 44 -17.31 -0.76 7.46
C GLU A 44 -18.85 -0.78 7.34
N GLU A 45 -19.55 0.14 8.03
CA GLU A 45 -21.01 0.26 7.99
C GLU A 45 -21.54 0.70 6.62
N ASN A 46 -20.82 1.61 5.96
CA ASN A 46 -21.19 2.16 4.66
C ASN A 46 -20.55 1.41 3.47
N SER A 47 -19.81 0.33 3.71
CA SER A 47 -19.20 -0.44 2.62
C SER A 47 -20.30 -1.09 1.77
N PRO A 48 -20.46 -0.68 0.49
CA PRO A 48 -21.50 -1.23 -0.34
C PRO A 48 -21.27 -2.73 -0.54
N GLU A 49 -22.34 -3.52 -0.54
CA GLU A 49 -22.33 -4.98 -0.73
C GLU A 49 -21.50 -5.42 -1.95
N ALA A 50 -21.42 -4.55 -2.96
CA ALA A 50 -20.57 -4.70 -4.14
C ALA A 50 -19.06 -4.79 -3.83
N THR A 51 -18.53 -4.03 -2.87
CA THR A 51 -17.12 -4.05 -2.45
C THR A 51 -16.80 -5.36 -1.75
N ASN A 52 -17.68 -5.82 -0.85
CA ASN A 52 -17.51 -7.09 -0.16
C ASN A 52 -17.55 -8.27 -1.15
N LYS A 53 -18.50 -8.24 -2.08
CA LYS A 53 -18.60 -9.22 -3.18
C LYS A 53 -17.36 -9.21 -4.08
N ALA A 54 -16.78 -8.03 -4.32
CA ALA A 54 -15.56 -7.91 -5.10
C ALA A 54 -14.33 -8.41 -4.35
N TYR A 55 -14.19 -8.14 -3.04
CA TYR A 55 -12.98 -8.47 -2.25
C TYR A 55 -12.95 -9.92 -1.79
N SER A 56 -14.10 -10.48 -1.41
CA SER A 56 -14.26 -11.86 -0.97
C SER A 56 -13.47 -12.89 -1.80
N PRO A 57 -13.56 -12.94 -3.14
CA PRO A 57 -12.81 -13.92 -3.93
C PRO A 57 -11.28 -13.72 -3.85
N LYS A 58 -10.79 -12.49 -3.73
CA LYS A 58 -9.34 -12.21 -3.64
C LYS A 58 -8.79 -12.55 -2.27
N ILE A 59 -9.57 -12.29 -1.21
CA ILE A 59 -9.22 -12.70 0.16
C ILE A 59 -9.17 -14.23 0.25
N LYS A 60 -10.17 -14.93 -0.32
CA LYS A 60 -10.17 -16.40 -0.37
C LYS A 60 -8.95 -16.97 -1.09
N GLU A 61 -8.56 -16.38 -2.22
CA GLU A 61 -7.36 -16.81 -2.95
C GLU A 61 -6.09 -16.65 -2.10
N PHE A 62 -5.97 -15.57 -1.35
CA PHE A 62 -4.88 -15.37 -0.40
C PHE A 62 -4.92 -16.41 0.74
N GLN A 63 -6.09 -16.70 1.31
CA GLN A 63 -6.23 -17.71 2.37
C GLN A 63 -5.86 -19.11 1.89
N VAL A 64 -6.32 -19.50 0.70
CA VAL A 64 -5.95 -20.79 0.07
C VAL A 64 -4.45 -20.88 -0.15
N TRP A 65 -3.83 -19.79 -0.60
CA TRP A 65 -2.37 -19.73 -0.72
C TRP A 65 -1.68 -19.83 0.65
N CYS A 66 -2.21 -19.19 1.69
CA CYS A 66 -1.68 -19.33 3.05
C CYS A 66 -1.78 -20.76 3.59
N ASP A 67 -2.87 -21.47 3.27
CA ASP A 67 -3.05 -22.88 3.64
C ASP A 67 -2.01 -23.80 3.03
N ASP A 68 -1.56 -23.49 1.81
CA ASP A 68 -0.51 -24.24 1.13
C ASP A 68 0.88 -23.88 1.68
N VAL A 69 1.23 -22.58 1.65
CA VAL A 69 2.59 -22.10 1.98
C VAL A 69 2.90 -22.18 3.48
N TYR A 70 1.92 -21.90 4.34
CA TYR A 70 2.07 -21.85 5.80
C TYR A 70 1.33 -23.00 6.50
N ARG A 71 1.22 -24.15 5.82
CA ARG A 71 0.56 -25.36 6.36
C ARG A 71 1.13 -25.82 7.70
N HIS A 72 2.41 -25.55 7.95
CA HIS A 72 3.11 -25.92 9.17
C HIS A 72 2.90 -24.93 10.33
N SER A 73 2.40 -23.71 10.04
CA SER A 73 2.11 -22.69 11.05
C SER A 73 0.77 -22.96 11.74
N SER A 74 0.59 -22.39 12.93
CA SER A 74 -0.71 -22.40 13.62
C SER A 74 -1.78 -21.69 12.79
N ILE A 75 -3.06 -22.04 13.01
CA ILE A 75 -4.19 -21.45 12.27
C ILE A 75 -4.20 -19.92 12.40
N GLU A 76 -3.94 -19.41 13.61
CA GLU A 76 -3.86 -17.98 13.88
C GLU A 76 -2.77 -17.32 13.03
N GLN A 77 -1.53 -17.78 13.18
CA GLN A 77 -0.39 -17.22 12.45
C GLN A 77 -0.50 -17.39 10.95
N ARG A 78 -1.17 -18.45 10.47
CA ARG A 78 -1.32 -18.76 9.05
C ARG A 78 -2.08 -17.66 8.32
N PHE A 79 -3.21 -17.20 8.87
CA PHE A 79 -4.07 -16.23 8.21
C PHE A 79 -3.79 -14.78 8.62
N THR A 80 -3.01 -14.53 9.68
CA THR A 80 -2.53 -13.19 10.02
C THR A 80 -1.83 -12.56 8.81
N VAL A 81 -2.33 -11.41 8.36
CA VAL A 81 -1.78 -10.68 7.22
C VAL A 81 -0.54 -9.92 7.67
N THR A 82 0.57 -10.12 6.97
CA THR A 82 1.79 -9.32 7.15
C THR A 82 2.22 -8.72 5.82
N GLY A 83 3.05 -7.69 5.86
CA GLY A 83 3.64 -7.10 4.66
C GLY A 83 4.38 -8.12 3.80
N ASP A 84 5.18 -8.98 4.44
CA ASP A 84 5.97 -10.02 3.74
C ASP A 84 5.09 -11.06 3.06
N LYS A 85 4.00 -11.49 3.71
CA LYS A 85 3.04 -12.42 3.11
C LYS A 85 2.35 -11.83 1.90
N LEU A 86 1.87 -10.58 2.02
CA LEU A 86 1.27 -9.90 0.88
C LEU A 86 2.27 -9.77 -0.26
N TYR A 87 3.51 -9.37 0.03
CA TYR A 87 4.57 -9.25 -0.98
C TYR A 87 4.83 -10.59 -1.68
N LEU A 88 5.02 -11.66 -0.92
CA LEU A 88 5.30 -12.99 -1.46
C LEU A 88 4.13 -13.53 -2.28
N PHE A 89 2.89 -13.37 -1.78
CA PHE A 89 1.68 -13.76 -2.50
C PHE A 89 1.59 -13.05 -3.86
N LEU A 90 1.78 -11.72 -3.89
CA LEU A 90 1.73 -10.97 -5.15
C LEU A 90 2.80 -11.47 -6.13
N LYS A 91 4.03 -11.67 -5.65
CA LYS A 91 5.16 -12.10 -6.47
C LYS A 91 4.99 -13.50 -7.06
N THR A 92 4.38 -14.41 -6.30
CA THR A 92 4.30 -15.85 -6.66
C THR A 92 3.00 -16.22 -7.37
N MET A 93 1.87 -15.62 -6.98
CA MET A 93 0.54 -16.06 -7.44
C MET A 93 -0.13 -15.09 -8.41
N VAL A 94 0.15 -13.79 -8.28
CA VAL A 94 -0.61 -12.74 -9.00
C VAL A 94 0.20 -12.19 -10.17
N ILE A 95 1.46 -11.84 -9.94
CA ILE A 95 2.32 -11.24 -10.96
C ILE A 95 2.71 -12.31 -12.00
N ASN A 96 2.61 -11.95 -13.28
CA ASN A 96 2.82 -12.82 -14.44
C ASN A 96 1.81 -13.94 -14.64
N ARG A 97 0.74 -14.00 -13.85
CA ARG A 97 -0.33 -14.96 -14.11
C ARG A 97 -1.04 -14.60 -15.42
N VAL A 98 -1.34 -15.61 -16.21
CA VAL A 98 -2.15 -15.48 -17.43
C VAL A 98 -3.64 -15.40 -17.06
N SER A 99 -4.35 -14.48 -17.69
CA SER A 99 -5.80 -14.30 -17.53
C SER A 99 -6.55 -15.46 -18.18
N ARG A 100 -7.46 -16.11 -17.42
CA ARG A 100 -8.25 -17.26 -17.91
C ARG A 100 -9.41 -16.88 -18.84
N ARG A 101 -9.63 -15.57 -19.07
CA ARG A 101 -10.83 -15.04 -19.74
C ARG A 101 -10.60 -14.63 -21.19
N SER A 102 -9.40 -14.80 -21.71
CA SER A 102 -9.10 -14.33 -23.05
C SER A 102 -9.34 -15.46 -24.05
N ASP A 103 -10.37 -15.29 -24.89
CA ASP A 103 -10.47 -15.97 -26.21
C ASP A 103 -9.34 -15.51 -27.15
N GLN A 104 -8.61 -14.46 -26.77
CA GLN A 104 -7.32 -14.04 -27.34
C GLN A 104 -6.16 -14.60 -26.51
N GLU A 105 -5.00 -14.76 -27.13
CA GLU A 105 -3.76 -15.29 -26.55
C GLU A 105 -3.43 -14.79 -25.13
N ASP A 106 -2.73 -15.64 -24.39
CA ASP A 106 -2.28 -15.54 -22.99
C ASP A 106 -2.00 -14.10 -22.48
N ARG A 107 -3.05 -13.33 -22.16
CA ARG A 107 -2.89 -11.98 -21.62
C ARG A 107 -2.48 -12.05 -20.16
N VAL A 108 -1.32 -11.49 -19.83
CA VAL A 108 -0.86 -11.34 -18.44
C VAL A 108 -1.84 -10.46 -17.65
N ILE A 109 -2.04 -10.79 -16.37
CA ILE A 109 -2.85 -10.01 -15.44
C ILE A 109 -2.33 -8.57 -15.38
N GLN A 110 -3.24 -7.62 -15.62
CA GLN A 110 -2.94 -6.19 -15.56
C GLN A 110 -2.78 -5.67 -14.13
N LEU A 111 -2.03 -4.57 -13.99
CA LEU A 111 -1.74 -3.84 -12.75
C LEU A 111 -3.00 -3.46 -11.99
N ALA A 112 -4.08 -3.12 -12.69
CA ALA A 112 -5.38 -2.83 -12.09
C ALA A 112 -5.90 -4.00 -11.22
N THR A 113 -5.64 -5.24 -11.64
CA THR A 113 -6.01 -6.44 -10.87
C THR A 113 -5.08 -6.63 -9.67
N ILE A 114 -3.78 -6.38 -9.82
CA ILE A 114 -2.82 -6.40 -8.72
C ILE A 114 -3.25 -5.42 -7.62
N TYR A 115 -3.64 -4.19 -7.98
CA TYR A 115 -4.17 -3.20 -7.03
C TYR A 115 -5.45 -3.68 -6.31
N LYS A 116 -6.33 -4.41 -7.01
CA LYS A 116 -7.53 -5.00 -6.38
C LYS A 116 -7.17 -6.07 -5.35
N HIS A 117 -6.14 -6.88 -5.58
CA HIS A 117 -5.64 -7.83 -4.57
C HIS A 117 -5.07 -7.09 -3.36
N VAL A 118 -4.23 -6.07 -3.59
CA VAL A 118 -3.66 -5.25 -2.50
C VAL A 118 -4.77 -4.61 -1.67
N ALA A 119 -5.77 -4.01 -2.31
CA ALA A 119 -6.89 -3.38 -1.62
C ALA A 119 -7.70 -4.38 -0.80
N ALA A 120 -8.06 -5.53 -1.39
CA ALA A 120 -8.82 -6.57 -0.70
C ALA A 120 -8.07 -7.15 0.51
N ILE A 121 -6.77 -7.40 0.38
CA ILE A 121 -5.96 -7.95 1.48
C ILE A 121 -5.67 -6.89 2.55
N THR A 122 -5.53 -5.62 2.16
CA THR A 122 -5.42 -4.51 3.12
C THR A 122 -6.71 -4.35 3.92
N HIS A 123 -7.87 -4.46 3.28
CA HIS A 123 -9.16 -4.49 3.97
C HIS A 123 -9.27 -5.69 4.92
N TYR A 124 -8.77 -6.86 4.52
CA TYR A 124 -8.73 -8.03 5.41
C TYR A 124 -7.81 -7.80 6.63
N TYR A 125 -6.66 -7.16 6.43
CA TYR A 125 -5.78 -6.73 7.52
C TYR A 125 -6.48 -5.74 8.47
N GLN A 126 -7.19 -4.75 7.94
CA GLN A 126 -7.93 -3.77 8.75
C GLN A 126 -8.98 -4.46 9.64
N ALA A 127 -9.71 -5.44 9.10
CA ALA A 127 -10.64 -6.25 9.89
C ALA A 127 -9.94 -7.09 10.98
N GLN A 128 -8.71 -7.55 10.75
CA GLN A 128 -7.93 -8.25 11.77
C GLN A 128 -7.48 -7.31 12.90
N VAL A 129 -7.10 -6.07 12.55
CA VAL A 129 -6.73 -5.03 13.51
C VAL A 129 -7.93 -4.60 14.35
N SER A 130 -9.10 -4.36 13.73
CA SER A 130 -10.33 -4.01 14.48
C SER A 130 -10.76 -5.12 15.45
N GLN A 131 -10.52 -6.38 15.09
CA GLN A 131 -10.72 -7.54 15.96
C GLN A 131 -9.58 -7.79 16.97
N LYS A 132 -8.52 -6.97 16.96
CA LYS A 132 -7.32 -7.10 17.82
C LYS A 132 -6.61 -8.44 17.67
N THR A 133 -6.67 -9.02 16.47
CA THR A 133 -6.00 -10.29 16.12
C THR A 133 -4.67 -10.07 15.38
N ASN A 134 -4.40 -8.83 14.97
CA ASN A 134 -3.21 -8.45 14.24
C ASN A 134 -2.71 -7.07 14.70
N ASP A 135 -1.42 -6.97 14.99
CA ASP A 135 -0.71 -5.75 15.42
C ASP A 135 0.55 -5.50 14.56
N HIS A 136 0.64 -6.15 13.39
CA HIS A 136 1.76 -5.97 12.48
C HIS A 136 1.68 -4.62 11.76
N PRO A 137 2.81 -4.09 11.25
CA PRO A 137 2.79 -2.89 10.41
C PRO A 137 1.90 -3.05 9.18
N HIS A 138 1.27 -1.96 8.76
CA HIS A 138 0.34 -1.93 7.64
C HIS A 138 0.96 -2.55 6.36
N PRO A 139 0.33 -3.58 5.76
CA PRO A 139 0.97 -4.47 4.78
C PRO A 139 1.26 -3.82 3.43
N ARG A 140 0.56 -2.73 3.09
CA ARG A 140 0.77 -1.98 1.83
C ARG A 140 2.19 -1.41 1.72
N SER A 141 2.81 -1.04 2.84
CA SER A 141 4.16 -0.44 2.86
C SER A 141 5.20 -1.37 2.22
N ALA A 142 5.16 -2.65 2.54
CA ALA A 142 6.06 -3.68 2.00
C ALA A 142 5.93 -3.87 0.48
N CYS A 143 4.77 -3.56 -0.10
CA CYS A 143 4.47 -3.85 -1.50
C CYS A 143 4.70 -2.67 -2.46
N ILE A 144 5.12 -1.50 -1.96
CA ILE A 144 5.33 -0.32 -2.81
C ILE A 144 6.36 -0.60 -3.91
N ALA A 145 7.45 -1.29 -3.58
CA ALA A 145 8.53 -1.59 -4.52
C ALA A 145 8.02 -2.46 -5.70
N ILE A 146 7.29 -3.54 -5.41
CA ILE A 146 6.82 -4.45 -6.45
C ILE A 146 5.74 -3.80 -7.33
N LEU A 147 4.88 -2.95 -6.76
CA LEU A 147 3.90 -2.17 -7.51
C LEU A 147 4.55 -1.19 -8.48
N LYS A 148 5.63 -0.51 -8.06
CA LYS A 148 6.42 0.36 -8.94
C LYS A 148 7.02 -0.42 -10.10
N THR A 149 7.62 -1.58 -9.84
CA THR A 149 8.18 -2.45 -10.88
C THR A 149 7.12 -2.93 -11.87
N CYS A 150 5.94 -3.35 -11.39
CA CYS A 150 4.84 -3.76 -12.26
C CYS A 150 4.33 -2.61 -13.14
N ARG A 151 4.24 -1.40 -12.58
CA ARG A 151 3.82 -0.21 -13.33
C ARG A 151 4.78 0.11 -14.48
N MET A 152 6.08 0.17 -14.19
CA MET A 152 7.09 0.46 -15.22
C MET A 152 7.07 -0.59 -16.34
N ARG A 153 6.79 -1.86 -16.01
CA ARG A 153 6.67 -2.93 -17.00
C ARG A 153 5.49 -2.73 -17.95
N GLU A 154 4.33 -2.34 -17.44
CA GLU A 154 3.15 -2.08 -18.30
C GLU A 154 3.35 -0.86 -19.19
N GLU A 155 3.94 0.22 -18.66
CA GLU A 155 4.26 1.43 -19.42
C GLU A 155 5.21 1.09 -20.59
N ASN A 156 6.29 0.34 -20.32
CA ASN A 156 7.24 -0.09 -21.35
C ASN A 156 6.62 -1.03 -22.39
N ALA A 157 5.68 -1.90 -21.99
CA ALA A 157 4.98 -2.78 -22.93
C ALA A 157 4.04 -2.00 -23.86
N GLY A 158 3.47 -0.89 -23.39
CA GLY A 158 2.68 0.02 -24.22
C GLY A 158 3.52 0.76 -25.28
N THR A 159 4.71 1.25 -24.92
CA THR A 159 5.58 2.01 -25.84
C THR A 159 6.13 1.15 -27.00
N VAL A 160 6.42 -0.13 -26.77
CA VAL A 160 6.92 -1.02 -27.83
C VAL A 160 5.85 -1.28 -28.91
N GLY A 161 4.57 -1.36 -28.53
CA GLY A 161 3.48 -1.54 -29.49
C GLY A 161 3.21 -0.32 -30.37
N GLU A 162 3.53 0.89 -29.90
CA GLU A 162 3.33 2.15 -30.65
C GLU A 162 4.42 2.38 -31.71
N LEU A 163 5.64 1.88 -31.48
CA LEU A 163 6.74 1.96 -32.43
C LEU A 163 6.65 0.92 -33.57
N ASP A 164 6.02 -0.23 -33.31
CA ASP A 164 5.86 -1.32 -34.28
C ASP A 164 4.86 -0.95 -35.40
N THR A 165 3.84 -0.13 -35.08
CA THR A 165 2.88 0.39 -36.08
C THR A 165 3.37 1.57 -36.92
N LEU A 166 4.48 2.20 -36.54
CA LEU A 166 4.99 3.39 -37.24
C LEU A 166 6.04 3.06 -38.32
N ILE A 167 6.53 1.82 -38.37
CA ILE A 167 7.60 1.39 -39.29
C ILE A 167 7.06 0.74 -40.57
N ASP A 168 5.77 0.40 -40.65
CA ASP A 168 5.21 -0.38 -41.76
C ASP A 168 4.89 0.43 -43.04
N ASP A 169 5.03 1.75 -43.02
CA ASP A 169 4.67 2.61 -44.17
C ASP A 169 5.87 3.02 -45.06
N TYR A 170 7.12 2.65 -44.72
CA TYR A 170 8.31 3.15 -45.46
C TYR A 170 9.44 2.14 -45.72
N THR A 171 9.14 0.85 -45.92
CA THR A 171 10.16 -0.07 -46.48
C THR A 171 9.69 -0.75 -47.76
N THR A 172 9.52 0.05 -48.81
CA THR A 172 9.69 -0.42 -50.20
C THR A 172 11.07 -0.02 -50.69
N THR A 173 12.13 -0.63 -50.14
CA THR A 173 13.49 -0.55 -50.72
C THR A 173 13.66 -1.49 -51.91
N ASP A 174 12.65 -1.57 -52.79
CA ASP A 174 12.75 -2.29 -54.07
C ASP A 174 12.39 -1.40 -55.28
N GLU A 175 12.21 -0.08 -55.09
CA GLU A 175 11.90 0.86 -56.18
C GLU A 175 13.02 1.88 -56.50
N ILE A 176 14.16 1.87 -55.79
CA ILE A 176 15.28 2.79 -56.08
C ILE A 176 16.17 2.29 -57.25
N ALA A 177 15.87 1.12 -57.85
CA ALA A 177 16.64 0.58 -58.98
C ALA A 177 16.16 1.04 -60.37
N SER A 178 15.05 1.79 -60.48
CA SER A 178 14.41 2.08 -61.78
C SER A 178 14.56 3.53 -62.29
N LEU A 179 15.34 4.38 -61.62
CA LEU A 179 15.64 5.75 -62.08
C LEU A 179 17.09 5.90 -62.58
N SER A 180 17.55 4.91 -63.34
CA SER A 180 18.75 4.99 -64.17
C SER A 180 18.37 4.64 -65.60
N TYR A 181 17.83 5.62 -66.32
CA TYR A 181 17.95 5.72 -67.78
C TYR A 181 17.93 7.19 -68.22
#